data_AF-A0A0V8CX07-F1
#
_entry.id   AF-A0A0V8CX07-F1
#
_cell.length_a   1.000
_cell.length_b   1.000
_cell.length_c   1.000
_cell.angle_alpha   90.00
_cell.angle_beta   90.00
_cell.angle_gamma   90.00
#
_symmetry.space_group_name_H-M   'P 1'
#
loop_
_entity.id
_entity.type
_entity.pdbx_description
1 polymer ?
#
loop_
_entity_poly.entity_id
_entity_poly.type
_entity_poly.pdbx_seq_one_letter_code
_entity_poly.pdbx_strand_id
1 'polypeptide(L)'
;MVKNISLDWFLGILLPCLWIGIVSGLISGMVKIGWEAILPPRTKERDETNPPQKLMQQIGFPPKITHAYFLYSKDQKVYWFALILHFSFSIVFSFIFVVLSQIWSGISLGEGALYGIIIWFLWHILLMPITRTVPQPWKQPFSEHFSEFFGHIVWAWSIAAVSFYMIATQYSDVLSLF
;
A
#
# COMPACT_ATOMS: atom_id res chain seq x y z
N MET A 1 -17.28 5.41 15.97
CA MET A 1 -18.05 4.45 16.80
C MET A 1 -17.56 3.05 16.45
N VAL A 2 -17.42 2.12 17.40
CA VAL A 2 -17.02 0.72 17.13
C VAL A 2 -18.27 -0.15 17.07
N LYS A 3 -18.45 -0.95 16.01
CA LYS A 3 -19.62 -1.84 15.89
C LYS A 3 -19.47 -3.10 16.74
N ASN A 4 -20.58 -3.61 17.27
CA ASN A 4 -20.66 -4.99 17.76
C ASN A 4 -20.75 -5.93 16.54
N ILE A 5 -19.83 -6.89 16.44
CA ILE A 5 -19.62 -7.72 15.26
C ILE A 5 -20.17 -9.13 15.52
N SER A 6 -21.20 -9.56 14.77
CA SER A 6 -21.56 -10.97 14.67
C SER A 6 -20.74 -11.65 13.57
N LEU A 7 -20.55 -12.97 13.68
CA LEU A 7 -19.84 -13.74 12.66
C LEU A 7 -20.55 -13.67 11.30
N ASP A 8 -21.87 -13.81 11.29
CA ASP A 8 -22.66 -13.79 10.05
C ASP A 8 -22.58 -12.44 9.33
N TRP A 9 -22.64 -11.34 10.09
CA TRP A 9 -22.43 -10.00 9.52
C TRP A 9 -21.03 -9.87 8.93
N PHE A 10 -20.00 -10.32 9.67
CA PHE A 10 -18.62 -10.24 9.22
C PHE A 10 -18.41 -11.02 7.92
N LEU A 11 -18.90 -12.26 7.85
CA LEU A 11 -18.83 -13.08 6.65
C LEU A 11 -19.61 -12.45 5.47
N GLY A 12 -20.74 -11.80 5.75
CA GLY A 12 -21.57 -11.12 4.75
C GLY A 12 -20.88 -9.95 4.04
N ILE A 13 -19.89 -9.31 4.68
CA ILE A 13 -19.18 -8.16 4.09
C ILE A 13 -17.86 -8.56 3.40
N LEU A 14 -17.31 -9.75 3.66
CA LEU A 14 -15.96 -10.11 3.21
C LEU A 14 -15.79 -10.08 1.70
N LEU A 15 -16.74 -10.63 0.95
CA LEU A 15 -16.65 -10.70 -0.51
C LEU A 15 -16.73 -9.30 -1.16
N PRO A 16 -17.70 -8.42 -0.79
CA PRO A 16 -17.67 -7.01 -1.18
C PRO A 16 -16.36 -6.30 -0.84
N CYS A 17 -15.88 -6.45 0.40
CA CYS A 17 -14.64 -5.83 0.86
C CYS A 17 -13.43 -6.32 0.05
N LEU A 18 -13.36 -7.62 -0.28
CA LEU A 18 -12.30 -8.20 -1.09
C LEU A 18 -12.29 -7.60 -2.50
N TRP A 19 -13.47 -7.51 -3.12
CA TRP A 19 -13.58 -6.94 -4.46
C TRP A 19 -13.18 -5.46 -4.49
N ILE A 20 -13.69 -4.67 -3.55
CA ILE A 20 -13.32 -3.26 -3.42
C ILE A 20 -11.81 -3.16 -3.21
N GLY A 21 -11.25 -3.93 -2.26
CA GLY A 21 -9.82 -3.94 -1.93
C GLY A 21 -8.92 -4.27 -3.12
N ILE A 22 -9.35 -5.18 -4.01
CA ILE A 22 -8.62 -5.46 -5.26
C ILE A 22 -8.60 -4.22 -6.16
N VAL A 23 -9.76 -3.62 -6.42
CA VAL A 23 -9.88 -2.46 -7.33
C VAL A 23 -9.14 -1.24 -6.77
N SER A 24 -9.41 -0.86 -5.52
CA SER A 24 -8.76 0.29 -4.89
C SER A 24 -7.27 0.04 -4.63
N GLY A 25 -6.86 -1.21 -4.38
CA GLY A 25 -5.44 -1.58 -4.26
C GLY A 25 -4.66 -1.48 -5.58
N LEU A 26 -5.28 -1.87 -6.70
CA LEU A 26 -4.66 -1.71 -8.01
C LEU A 26 -4.49 -0.22 -8.36
N ILE A 27 -5.54 0.59 -8.17
CA ILE A 27 -5.49 2.04 -8.45
C ILE A 27 -4.48 2.73 -7.53
N SER A 28 -4.54 2.46 -6.22
CA SER A 28 -3.63 3.10 -5.26
C SER A 28 -2.17 2.70 -5.48
N GLY A 29 -1.91 1.45 -5.86
CA GLY A 29 -0.57 1.01 -6.25
C GLY A 29 0.02 1.86 -7.38
N MET A 30 -0.79 2.21 -8.39
CA MET A 30 -0.36 3.13 -9.45
C MET A 30 -0.11 4.55 -8.91
N VAL A 31 -0.95 5.04 -8.00
CA VAL A 31 -0.75 6.35 -7.36
C VAL A 31 0.56 6.40 -6.58
N LYS A 32 0.89 5.35 -5.81
CA LYS A 32 2.15 5.26 -5.05
C LYS A 32 3.37 5.22 -5.98
N ILE A 33 3.31 4.41 -7.04
CA ILE A 33 4.39 4.34 -8.04
C ILE A 33 4.54 5.70 -8.77
N GLY A 34 3.44 6.35 -9.13
CA GLY A 34 3.45 7.67 -9.75
C GLY A 34 4.03 8.75 -8.84
N TRP A 35 3.69 8.71 -7.55
CA TRP A 35 4.28 9.59 -6.54
C TRP A 35 5.80 9.43 -6.47
N GLU A 36 6.30 8.20 -6.43
CA GLU A 36 7.74 7.93 -6.36
C GLU A 36 8.47 8.24 -7.66
N ALA A 37 7.78 8.26 -8.80
CA ALA A 37 8.35 8.75 -10.06
C ALA A 37 8.54 10.27 -10.06
N ILE A 38 7.67 11.03 -9.38
CA ILE A 38 7.76 12.50 -9.28
C ILE A 38 8.74 12.90 -8.17
N LEU A 39 8.66 12.23 -7.02
CA LEU A 39 9.46 12.49 -5.82
C LEU A 39 10.13 11.20 -5.35
N PRO A 40 11.23 10.77 -5.98
CA PRO A 40 11.90 9.52 -5.60
C PRO A 40 12.37 9.54 -4.15
N PRO A 41 12.08 8.50 -3.34
CA PRO A 41 12.52 8.44 -1.95
C PRO A 41 14.03 8.20 -1.85
N ARG A 42 14.65 7.63 -2.89
CA ARG A 42 16.04 7.15 -2.87
C ARG A 42 16.78 7.59 -4.13
N THR A 43 18.11 7.68 -4.02
CA THR A 43 18.99 7.83 -5.18
C THR A 43 18.97 6.55 -6.01
N LYS A 44 19.34 6.63 -7.29
CA LYS A 44 19.40 5.47 -8.18
C LYS A 44 20.23 4.32 -7.60
N GLU A 45 21.40 4.63 -7.05
CA GLU A 45 22.29 3.66 -6.39
C GLU A 45 21.60 2.94 -5.21
N ARG A 46 20.87 3.69 -4.37
CA ARG A 46 20.15 3.12 -3.21
C ARG A 46 18.88 2.37 -3.60
N ASP A 47 18.39 2.56 -4.82
CA ASP A 47 17.16 1.96 -5.33
C ASP A 47 17.43 0.80 -6.32
N GLU A 48 18.70 0.46 -6.57
CA GLU A 48 19.09 -0.71 -7.40
C GLU A 48 18.47 -2.01 -6.88
N THR A 49 18.39 -2.14 -5.56
CA THR A 49 17.54 -3.12 -4.87
C THR A 49 16.60 -2.36 -3.94
N ASN A 50 15.37 -2.14 -4.40
CA ASN A 50 14.37 -1.43 -3.59
C ASN A 50 13.91 -2.26 -2.38
N PRO A 51 13.24 -1.65 -1.38
CA PRO A 51 12.88 -2.35 -0.15
C PRO A 51 12.03 -3.61 -0.35
N PRO A 52 10.99 -3.64 -1.23
CA PRO A 52 10.25 -4.88 -1.51
C PRO A 52 11.13 -6.00 -2.07
N GLN A 53 12.04 -5.70 -3.00
CA GLN A 53 12.99 -6.68 -3.52
C GLN A 53 13.94 -7.18 -2.43
N LYS A 54 14.47 -6.27 -1.61
CA LYS A 54 15.35 -6.61 -0.49
C LYS A 54 14.66 -7.53 0.51
N LEU A 55 13.41 -7.22 0.87
CA LEU A 55 12.60 -8.05 1.75
C LEU A 55 12.43 -9.47 1.19
N MET A 56 12.10 -9.60 -0.10
CA MET A 56 11.97 -10.91 -0.73
C MET A 56 13.30 -11.68 -0.76
N GLN A 57 14.42 -11.00 -0.96
CA GLN A 57 15.75 -11.64 -0.85
C GLN A 57 16.06 -12.10 0.57
N GLN A 58 15.66 -11.33 1.59
CA GLN A 58 15.85 -11.71 3.00
C GLN A 58 15.10 -12.99 3.38
N ILE A 59 13.98 -13.28 2.71
CA ILE A 59 13.22 -14.52 2.90
C ILE A 59 13.60 -15.63 1.89
N GLY A 60 14.70 -15.46 1.15
CA GLY A 60 15.31 -16.52 0.34
C GLY A 60 15.06 -16.45 -1.17
N PHE A 61 14.37 -15.43 -1.69
CA PHE A 61 14.21 -15.29 -3.14
C PHE A 61 15.52 -14.83 -3.81
N PRO A 62 15.98 -15.50 -4.87
CA PRO A 62 17.24 -15.15 -5.49
C PRO A 62 17.15 -13.82 -6.26
N PRO A 63 18.26 -13.05 -6.36
CA PRO A 63 18.30 -11.78 -7.11
C PRO A 63 17.81 -11.88 -8.56
N LYS A 64 18.03 -13.04 -9.22
CA LYS A 64 17.56 -13.31 -10.58
C LYS A 64 16.03 -13.22 -10.74
N ILE A 65 15.28 -13.50 -9.67
CA ILE A 65 13.82 -13.39 -9.65
C ILE A 65 13.42 -11.98 -9.21
N THR A 66 14.00 -11.48 -8.12
CA THR A 66 13.58 -10.18 -7.56
C THR A 66 13.90 -9.01 -8.48
N HIS A 67 14.94 -9.11 -9.32
CA HIS A 67 15.27 -8.12 -10.35
C HIS A 67 14.87 -8.56 -11.75
N ALA A 68 13.96 -9.53 -11.90
CA ALA A 68 13.49 -9.94 -13.22
C ALA A 68 12.75 -8.78 -13.90
N TYR A 69 13.12 -8.52 -15.16
CA TYR A 69 12.51 -7.49 -15.99
C TYR A 69 12.32 -7.98 -17.42
N PHE A 70 11.44 -7.31 -18.15
CA PHE A 70 11.41 -7.33 -19.61
C PHE A 70 11.69 -5.92 -20.15
N LEU A 71 12.08 -5.81 -21.42
CA LEU A 71 12.26 -4.52 -22.09
C LEU A 71 10.95 -4.11 -22.75
N TYR A 72 10.47 -2.92 -22.37
CA TYR A 72 9.35 -2.23 -23.00
C TYR A 72 9.87 -1.08 -23.85
N SER A 73 9.23 -0.80 -24.99
CA SER A 73 9.66 0.27 -25.91
C SER A 73 11.15 0.23 -26.29
N LYS A 74 11.72 -0.98 -26.38
CA LYS A 74 13.13 -1.32 -26.68
C LYS A 74 14.12 -1.18 -25.52
N ASP A 75 14.07 -0.12 -24.72
CA ASP A 75 15.14 0.20 -23.75
C ASP A 75 14.65 0.41 -22.30
N GLN A 76 13.34 0.42 -22.06
CA GLN A 76 12.79 0.64 -20.74
C GLN A 76 12.63 -0.68 -19.98
N LYS A 77 13.30 -0.81 -18.84
CA LYS A 77 13.18 -2.00 -17.99
C LYS A 77 11.89 -1.95 -17.19
N VAL A 78 11.03 -2.95 -17.36
CA VAL A 78 9.84 -3.16 -16.54
C VAL A 78 10.10 -4.32 -15.59
N TYR A 79 10.36 -4.00 -14.33
CA TYR A 79 10.64 -4.97 -13.26
C TYR A 79 9.35 -5.62 -12.77
N TRP A 80 8.81 -6.55 -13.56
CA TRP A 80 7.50 -7.16 -13.34
C TRP A 80 7.36 -7.82 -11.95
N PHE A 81 8.42 -8.43 -11.42
CA PHE A 81 8.36 -9.07 -10.10
C PHE A 81 8.18 -8.02 -9.00
N ALA A 82 8.92 -6.91 -9.07
CA ALA A 82 8.78 -5.80 -8.15
C ALA A 82 7.38 -5.16 -8.27
N LEU A 83 6.83 -5.03 -9.48
CA LEU A 83 5.47 -4.51 -9.68
C LEU A 83 4.41 -5.40 -9.03
N ILE A 84 4.52 -6.73 -9.18
CA ILE A 84 3.62 -7.69 -8.50
C ILE A 84 3.66 -7.45 -6.98
N LEU A 85 4.84 -7.31 -6.38
CA LEU A 85 4.94 -7.03 -4.94
C LEU A 85 4.24 -5.73 -4.54
N HIS A 86 4.46 -4.63 -5.29
CA HIS A 86 3.84 -3.33 -4.97
C HIS A 86 2.31 -3.38 -5.08
N PHE A 87 1.78 -4.04 -6.11
CA PHE A 87 0.33 -4.19 -6.27
C PHE A 87 -0.26 -5.16 -5.25
N SER A 88 0.38 -6.30 -4.97
CA SER A 88 -0.07 -7.24 -3.94
C SER A 88 -0.09 -6.58 -2.56
N PHE A 89 0.93 -5.80 -2.21
CA PHE A 89 0.95 -5.01 -0.98
C PHE A 89 -0.22 -4.03 -0.94
N SER A 90 -0.43 -3.27 -2.02
CA SER A 90 -1.52 -2.30 -2.10
C SER A 90 -2.90 -2.94 -1.99
N ILE A 91 -3.12 -4.11 -2.62
CA ILE A 91 -4.37 -4.88 -2.53
C ILE A 91 -4.61 -5.37 -1.10
N VAL A 92 -3.59 -5.95 -0.44
CA VAL A 92 -3.73 -6.45 0.93
C VAL A 92 -4.08 -5.31 1.89
N PHE A 93 -3.35 -4.21 1.86
CA PHE A 93 -3.63 -3.09 2.76
C PHE A 93 -4.90 -2.33 2.37
N SER A 94 -5.30 -2.36 1.11
CA SER A 94 -6.60 -1.83 0.71
C SER A 94 -7.75 -2.69 1.21
N PHE A 95 -7.66 -4.02 1.13
CA PHE A 95 -8.65 -4.92 1.70
C PHE A 95 -8.77 -4.72 3.22
N ILE A 96 -7.64 -4.64 3.92
CA ILE A 96 -7.60 -4.33 5.36
C ILE A 96 -8.27 -2.99 5.64
N PHE A 97 -7.97 -1.94 4.88
CA PHE A 97 -8.62 -0.63 5.04
C PHE A 97 -10.14 -0.74 4.94
N VAL A 98 -10.65 -1.38 3.88
CA VAL A 98 -12.10 -1.51 3.64
C VAL A 98 -12.77 -2.29 4.77
N VAL A 99 -12.18 -3.40 5.22
CA VAL A 99 -12.74 -4.19 6.34
C VAL A 99 -12.72 -3.38 7.64
N LEU A 100 -11.60 -2.72 7.96
CA LEU A 100 -11.46 -1.99 9.21
C LEU A 100 -12.35 -0.74 9.26
N SER A 101 -12.60 -0.06 8.13
CA SER A 101 -13.55 1.07 8.10
C SER A 101 -14.97 0.61 8.44
N GLN A 102 -15.36 -0.61 8.07
CA GLN A 102 -16.67 -1.15 8.45
C GLN A 102 -16.83 -1.37 9.95
N ILE A 103 -15.73 -1.46 10.70
CA ILE A 103 -15.69 -1.71 12.13
C ILE A 103 -15.56 -0.41 12.91
N TRP A 104 -14.68 0.49 12.46
CA TRP A 104 -14.36 1.73 13.14
C TRP A 104 -14.13 2.87 12.15
N SER A 105 -14.99 3.88 12.24
CA SER A 105 -14.93 5.08 11.38
C SER A 105 -13.66 5.92 11.53
N GLY A 106 -12.84 5.67 12.56
CA GLY A 106 -11.56 6.35 12.74
C GLY A 106 -10.54 6.03 11.64
N ILE A 107 -10.70 4.87 10.98
CA ILE A 107 -9.85 4.43 9.87
C ILE A 107 -9.98 5.36 8.66
N SER A 108 -11.18 5.91 8.44
CA SER A 108 -11.51 6.81 7.34
C SER A 108 -11.11 8.27 7.58
N LEU A 109 -10.54 8.63 8.75
CA LEU A 109 -10.21 10.02 9.08
C LEU A 109 -9.23 10.64 8.08
N GLY A 110 -9.54 11.89 7.69
CA GLY A 110 -8.80 12.58 6.64
C GLY A 110 -8.88 11.86 5.31
N GLU A 111 -10.02 11.23 5.02
CA GLU A 111 -10.24 10.41 3.82
C GLU A 111 -9.17 9.31 3.69
N GLY A 112 -8.87 8.61 4.78
CA GLY A 112 -7.85 7.57 4.83
C GLY A 112 -6.40 8.05 4.97
N ALA A 113 -6.14 9.37 5.00
CA ALA A 113 -4.78 9.89 5.21
C ALA A 113 -4.16 9.41 6.53
N LEU A 114 -4.95 9.35 7.62
CA LEU A 114 -4.45 8.86 8.90
C LEU A 114 -4.03 7.39 8.83
N TYR A 115 -4.78 6.57 8.09
CA TYR A 115 -4.40 5.17 7.83
C TYR A 115 -3.05 5.10 7.12
N GLY A 116 -2.82 5.93 6.10
CA GLY A 116 -1.53 6.02 5.41
C GLY A 116 -0.38 6.38 6.34
N ILE A 117 -0.56 7.36 7.24
CA ILE A 117 0.45 7.77 8.23
C ILE A 117 0.80 6.61 9.18
N ILE A 118 -0.22 5.86 9.64
CA ILE A 118 0.00 4.71 10.53
C ILE A 118 0.80 3.62 9.80
N ILE A 119 0.42 3.28 8.56
CA ILE A 119 1.16 2.28 7.75
C ILE A 119 2.59 2.74 7.47
N TRP A 120 2.80 4.00 7.12
CA TRP A 120 4.14 4.57 6.95
C TRP A 120 4.99 4.40 8.21
N PHE A 121 4.45 4.76 9.38
CA PHE A 121 5.17 4.62 10.63
C PHE A 121 5.51 3.15 10.92
N LEU A 122 4.53 2.25 10.78
CA LEU A 122 4.73 0.82 11.02
C LEU A 122 5.76 0.21 10.07
N TRP A 123 5.77 0.57 8.80
CA TRP A 123 6.68 -0.04 7.83
C TRP A 123 8.03 0.66 7.72
N HIS A 124 8.03 1.98 7.51
CA HIS A 124 9.24 2.74 7.17
C HIS A 124 10.03 3.17 8.40
N ILE A 125 9.37 3.36 9.55
CA ILE A 125 10.02 3.76 10.79
C ILE A 125 10.31 2.57 11.71
N LEU A 126 9.43 1.57 11.73
CA LEU A 126 9.53 0.43 12.65
C LEU A 126 10.02 -0.86 11.96
N LEU A 127 9.17 -1.52 11.16
CA LEU A 127 9.39 -2.89 10.69
C LEU A 127 10.62 -3.02 9.79
N MET A 128 10.71 -2.22 8.71
CA MET A 128 11.82 -2.35 7.76
C MET A 128 13.19 -2.02 8.37
N PRO A 129 13.33 -1.01 9.27
CA PRO A 129 14.55 -0.83 10.03
C PRO A 129 14.89 -2.00 10.96
N ILE A 130 13.91 -2.57 11.67
CA ILE A 130 14.12 -3.71 12.58
C ILE A 130 14.59 -4.94 11.80
N THR A 131 13.98 -5.23 10.66
CA THR A 131 14.35 -6.33 9.77
C THR A 131 15.61 -6.02 8.94
N ARG A 132 16.20 -4.83 9.09
CA ARG A 132 17.36 -4.35 8.32
C ARG A 132 17.13 -4.34 6.81
N THR A 133 15.88 -4.19 6.38
CA THR A 133 15.51 -4.01 4.98
C THR A 133 15.93 -2.62 4.50
N VAL A 134 15.84 -1.62 5.39
CA VAL A 134 16.35 -0.25 5.18
C VAL A 134 17.22 0.19 6.38
N PRO A 135 18.06 1.23 6.24
CA PRO A 135 18.80 1.80 7.37
C PRO A 135 17.87 2.30 8.47
N GLN A 136 18.41 2.48 9.68
CA GLN A 136 17.66 3.10 10.78
C GLN A 136 17.17 4.52 10.42
N PRO A 137 16.01 4.99 10.91
CA PRO A 137 15.39 6.25 10.47
C PRO A 137 16.31 7.48 10.56
N TRP A 138 17.12 7.60 11.62
CA TRP A 138 18.07 8.70 11.80
C TRP A 138 19.30 8.64 10.88
N LYS A 139 19.47 7.57 10.10
CA LYS A 139 20.50 7.42 9.07
C LYS A 139 19.95 7.58 7.65
N GLN A 140 18.63 7.77 7.50
CA GLN A 140 18.00 7.96 6.20
C GLN A 140 18.01 9.45 5.83
N PRO A 141 18.19 9.81 4.54
CA PRO A 141 18.09 11.19 4.08
C PRO A 141 16.68 11.76 4.27
N PHE A 142 16.57 13.08 4.38
CA PHE A 142 15.28 13.77 4.47
C PHE A 142 14.35 13.46 3.29
N SER A 143 14.89 13.32 2.07
CA SER A 143 14.11 13.00 0.87
C SER A 143 13.34 11.69 1.00
N GLU A 144 13.92 10.70 1.68
CA GLU A 144 13.28 9.41 1.93
C GLU A 144 12.11 9.57 2.89
N HIS A 145 12.31 10.26 4.02
CA HIS A 145 11.23 10.55 4.97
C HIS A 145 10.09 11.33 4.33
N PHE A 146 10.42 12.39 3.59
CA PHE A 146 9.44 13.24 2.94
C PHE A 146 8.62 12.46 1.90
N SER A 147 9.31 11.78 0.97
CA SER A 147 8.63 11.04 -0.09
C SER A 147 7.80 9.89 0.48
N GLU A 148 8.32 9.12 1.44
CA GLU A 148 7.59 8.00 2.02
C GLU A 148 6.39 8.46 2.84
N PHE A 149 6.53 9.52 3.64
CA PHE A 149 5.43 10.05 4.46
C PHE A 149 4.25 10.54 3.59
N PHE A 150 4.51 11.48 2.68
CA PHE A 150 3.47 12.03 1.83
C PHE A 150 2.98 11.03 0.78
N GLY A 151 3.86 10.15 0.30
CA GLY A 151 3.51 9.06 -0.60
C GLY A 151 2.50 8.10 0.01
N HIS A 152 2.63 7.78 1.30
CA HIS A 152 1.64 6.96 2.01
C HIS A 152 0.32 7.68 2.26
N ILE A 153 0.35 9.00 2.49
CA ILE A 153 -0.87 9.81 2.61
C ILE A 153 -1.67 9.75 1.31
N VAL A 154 -1.05 10.07 0.17
CA VAL A 154 -1.76 10.08 -1.13
C VAL A 154 -2.18 8.68 -1.57
N TRP A 155 -1.36 7.67 -1.28
CA TRP A 155 -1.69 6.26 -1.53
C TRP A 155 -2.93 5.83 -0.75
N ALA A 156 -2.95 6.03 0.56
CA ALA A 156 -4.10 5.65 1.40
C ALA A 156 -5.34 6.50 1.08
N TRP A 157 -5.16 7.77 0.74
CA TRP A 157 -6.24 8.64 0.30
C TRP A 157 -6.90 8.10 -0.97
N SER A 158 -6.11 7.65 -1.95
CA SER A 158 -6.65 7.04 -3.17
C SER A 158 -7.36 5.71 -2.91
N ILE A 159 -6.93 4.93 -1.91
CA ILE A 159 -7.67 3.75 -1.45
C ILE A 159 -9.07 4.16 -0.98
N ALA A 160 -9.14 5.14 -0.08
CA ALA A 160 -10.38 5.62 0.49
C ALA A 160 -11.32 6.17 -0.59
N ALA A 161 -10.81 7.02 -1.48
CA ALA A 161 -11.61 7.63 -2.55
C ALA A 161 -12.29 6.56 -3.44
N VAL A 162 -11.54 5.56 -3.90
CA VAL A 162 -12.10 4.47 -4.72
C VAL A 162 -13.06 3.61 -3.90
N SER A 163 -12.70 3.30 -2.65
CA SER A 163 -13.54 2.48 -1.77
C SER A 163 -14.89 3.14 -1.51
N PHE A 164 -14.90 4.41 -1.14
CA PHE A 164 -16.12 5.17 -0.86
C PHE A 164 -16.98 5.33 -2.11
N TYR A 165 -16.37 5.57 -3.27
CA TYR A 165 -17.12 5.58 -4.53
C TYR A 165 -17.83 4.24 -4.78
N MET A 166 -17.11 3.11 -4.67
CA MET A 166 -17.70 1.79 -4.89
C MET A 166 -18.75 1.43 -3.85
N ILE A 167 -18.51 1.76 -2.58
CA ILE A 167 -19.50 1.57 -1.52
C ILE A 167 -20.76 2.37 -1.82
N ALA A 168 -20.64 3.66 -2.12
CA ALA A 168 -21.79 4.53 -2.38
C ALA A 168 -22.61 4.09 -3.60
N THR A 169 -21.96 3.52 -4.63
CA THR A 169 -22.61 3.24 -5.92
C THR A 169 -23.04 1.79 -6.11
N GLN A 170 -22.42 0.84 -5.40
CA GLN A 170 -22.63 -0.59 -5.65
C GLN A 170 -22.94 -1.40 -4.38
N TYR A 171 -22.57 -0.91 -3.19
CA TYR A 171 -22.63 -1.70 -1.95
C TYR A 171 -23.22 -0.94 -0.77
N SER A 172 -24.00 0.12 -1.00
CA SER A 172 -24.56 0.98 0.06
C SER A 172 -25.55 0.26 0.98
N ASP A 173 -26.18 -0.82 0.49
CA ASP A 173 -27.09 -1.66 1.28
C ASP A 173 -26.35 -2.61 2.24
N VAL A 174 -25.05 -2.81 2.06
CA VAL A 174 -24.25 -3.82 2.78
C VAL A 174 -23.08 -3.20 3.55
N LEU A 175 -22.47 -2.13 3.02
CA LEU A 175 -21.29 -1.46 3.56
C LEU A 175 -21.58 0.00 3.92
N SER A 176 -20.90 0.48 4.94
CA SER A 176 -20.95 1.86 5.42
C SER A 176 -19.85 2.73 4.81
N LEU A 177 -20.17 4.02 4.59
CA LEU A 177 -19.26 5.06 4.09
C LEU A 177 -18.41 5.74 5.17
N PHE A 178 -18.51 5.29 6.42
CA PHE A 178 -17.80 5.90 7.55
C PHE A 178 -16.63 5.04 7.99
#